data_AF-A0A7S0E876-F1
#
_entry.id   AF-A0A7S0E876-F1
#
_cell.length_a   1.000
_cell.length_b   1.000
_cell.length_c   1.000
_cell.angle_alpha   90.00
_cell.angle_beta   90.00
_cell.angle_gamma   90.00
#
_symmetry.space_group_name_H-M   'P 1'
#
loop_
_entity.id
_entity.type
_entity.pdbx_description
1 polymer ?
#
loop_
_entity_poly.entity_id
_entity_poly.type
_entity_poly.pdbx_seq_one_letter_code
_entity_poly.pdbx_strand_id
1 'polypeptide(L)'
;AAYGVEEGRHLRELPAWLEEQLGAEGTLYLLHGKNSDSGNYALPATFPGDDAFAGRKDQTSLFEAAAEARVTKSAAEVEVLRYVNWVSSMAHAEVMRAATPGMMEYQLESLFQHHTYTHGGCRHQAYTCICAAGR
;
A
#
# COMPACT_ATOMS: atom_id res chain seq x y z
N ALA A 1 -17.84 -8.87 11.08
CA ALA A 1 -17.68 -7.59 10.35
C ALA A 1 -16.82 -7.82 9.10
N ALA A 2 -16.99 -7.05 8.02
CA ALA A 2 -16.31 -7.27 6.73
C ALA A 2 -14.77 -7.15 6.77
N TYR A 3 -14.22 -6.47 7.78
CA TYR A 3 -12.80 -6.13 7.88
C TYR A 3 -12.06 -6.83 9.02
N GLY A 4 -12.69 -7.79 9.72
CA GLY A 4 -12.04 -8.55 10.80
C GLY A 4 -11.67 -7.76 12.07
N VAL A 5 -12.20 -6.54 12.25
CA VAL A 5 -12.01 -5.72 13.46
C VAL A 5 -12.96 -6.11 14.58
N GLU A 6 -12.58 -5.86 15.85
CA GLU A 6 -13.44 -6.13 17.01
C GLU A 6 -14.63 -5.17 17.11
N GLU A 7 -14.43 -3.90 16.77
CA GLU A 7 -15.46 -2.86 16.80
C GLU A 7 -15.39 -1.90 15.60
N GLY A 8 -16.51 -1.24 15.31
CA GLY A 8 -16.61 -0.20 14.28
C GLY A 8 -17.40 0.98 14.82
N ARG A 9 -16.85 2.19 14.65
CA ARG A 9 -17.42 3.45 15.15
C ARG A 9 -17.40 4.53 14.07
N HIS A 10 -18.24 5.55 14.23
CA HIS A 10 -18.20 6.70 13.32
C HIS A 10 -16.99 7.60 13.66
N LEU A 11 -16.31 8.16 12.65
CA LEU A 11 -15.11 9.01 12.84
C LEU A 11 -15.33 10.19 13.81
N ARG A 12 -16.55 10.72 13.85
CA ARG A 12 -16.98 11.80 14.78
C ARG A 12 -16.84 11.43 16.25
N GLU A 13 -16.89 10.15 16.58
CA GLU A 13 -16.76 9.63 17.95
C GLU A 13 -15.30 9.43 18.36
N LEU A 14 -14.36 9.50 17.42
CA LEU A 14 -12.95 9.19 17.63
C LEU A 14 -12.31 9.97 18.80
N PRO A 15 -12.51 11.29 18.98
CA PRO A 15 -11.86 12.03 20.06
C PRO A 15 -12.32 11.58 21.45
N ALA A 16 -13.63 11.41 21.65
CA ALA A 16 -14.19 10.98 22.93
C ALA A 16 -13.76 9.54 23.26
N TRP A 17 -13.75 8.67 22.25
CA TRP A 17 -13.30 7.29 22.40
C TRP A 17 -11.79 7.19 22.68
N LEU A 18 -10.95 7.97 21.98
CA LEU A 18 -9.51 8.00 22.23
C LEU A 18 -9.20 8.48 23.65
N GLU A 19 -9.93 9.46 24.17
CA GLU A 19 -9.76 9.92 25.55
C GLU A 19 -10.05 8.80 26.55
N GLU A 20 -11.14 8.07 26.35
CA GLU A 20 -11.52 6.92 27.18
C GLU A 20 -10.47 5.80 27.11
N GLN A 21 -9.96 5.47 25.92
CA GLN A 21 -9.02 4.35 25.73
C GLN A 21 -7.58 4.67 26.15
N LEU A 22 -7.10 5.89 25.88
CA LEU A 22 -5.75 6.30 26.26
C LEU A 22 -5.65 6.50 27.78
N GLY A 23 -6.71 6.97 28.42
CA GLY A 23 -6.66 7.40 29.81
C GLY A 23 -5.65 8.55 30.02
N ALA A 24 -5.23 8.75 31.27
CA ALA A 24 -4.38 9.88 31.63
C ALA A 24 -2.93 9.78 31.09
N GLU A 25 -2.37 8.58 31.01
CA GLU A 25 -0.95 8.33 30.68
C GLU A 25 -0.75 7.69 29.30
N GLY A 26 -1.84 7.50 28.53
CA GLY A 26 -1.77 6.86 27.22
C GLY A 26 -1.02 7.70 26.18
N THR A 27 -0.31 7.02 25.28
CA THR A 27 0.41 7.63 24.16
C THR A 27 -0.24 7.26 22.83
N LEU A 28 -0.45 8.27 21.98
CA LEU A 28 -0.91 8.10 20.62
C LEU A 28 0.30 8.00 19.67
N TYR A 29 0.56 6.79 19.18
CA TYR A 29 1.60 6.53 18.21
C TYR A 29 1.13 6.88 16.79
N LEU A 30 1.81 7.82 16.14
CA LEU A 30 1.48 8.32 14.82
C LEU A 30 2.58 8.03 13.81
N LEU A 31 2.19 7.68 12.59
CA LEU A 31 3.13 7.31 11.53
C LEU A 31 3.81 8.56 10.98
N HIS A 32 5.08 8.75 11.29
CA HIS A 32 5.88 9.83 10.75
C HIS A 32 7.34 9.40 10.62
N GLY A 33 7.90 9.53 9.41
CA GLY A 33 9.27 9.14 9.12
C GLY A 33 9.59 9.23 7.64
N LYS A 34 10.88 9.30 7.32
CA LYS A 34 11.37 9.53 5.96
C LYS A 34 11.44 8.22 5.18
N ASN A 35 10.75 8.14 4.05
CA ASN A 35 10.97 7.08 3.08
C ASN A 35 12.33 7.29 2.39
N SER A 36 13.20 6.28 2.45
CA SER A 36 14.59 6.37 1.97
C SER A 36 14.72 6.55 0.45
N ASP A 37 13.75 6.06 -0.32
CA ASP A 37 13.81 6.09 -1.79
C ASP A 37 13.34 7.44 -2.35
N SER A 38 12.18 7.92 -1.87
CA SER A 38 11.56 9.16 -2.34
C SER A 38 12.05 10.40 -1.60
N GLY A 39 12.62 10.24 -0.39
CA GLY A 39 12.96 11.34 0.51
C GLY A 39 11.76 12.02 1.18
N ASN A 40 10.54 11.62 0.85
CA ASN A 40 9.30 12.16 1.42
C ASN A 40 9.05 11.62 2.83
N TYR A 41 8.35 12.41 3.65
CA TYR A 41 7.91 11.98 4.98
C TYR A 41 6.49 11.40 4.92
N ALA A 42 6.27 10.29 5.63
CA ALA A 42 4.94 9.80 5.92
C ALA A 42 4.19 10.86 6.76
N LEU A 43 2.97 11.20 6.32
CA LEU A 43 2.16 12.20 7.00
C LEU A 43 1.45 11.56 8.20
N PRO A 44 1.59 12.13 9.41
CA PRO A 44 0.87 11.65 10.58
C PRO A 44 -0.64 11.84 10.39
N ALA A 45 -1.42 10.92 10.97
CA ALA A 45 -2.87 11.01 10.95
C ALA A 45 -3.34 12.27 11.71
N THR A 46 -4.37 12.92 11.17
CA THR A 46 -5.04 14.07 11.79
C THR A 46 -6.55 13.83 11.80
N PHE A 47 -7.24 14.40 12.78
CA PHE A 47 -8.69 14.26 12.92
C PHE A 47 -9.28 15.49 13.65
N PRO A 48 -10.61 15.71 13.55
CA PRO A 48 -11.25 16.80 14.29
C PRO A 48 -11.04 16.64 15.80
N GLY A 49 -10.45 17.64 16.48
CA GLY A 49 -10.14 17.57 17.91
C GLY A 49 -8.77 16.99 18.26
N ASP A 50 -7.93 16.69 17.26
CA ASP A 50 -6.57 16.15 17.42
C ASP A 50 -5.64 17.05 18.26
N ASP A 51 -5.89 18.36 18.32
CA ASP A 51 -5.11 19.31 19.13
C ASP A 51 -5.16 18.99 20.63
N ALA A 52 -6.25 18.41 21.12
CA ALA A 52 -6.39 17.98 22.52
C ALA A 52 -5.39 16.89 22.91
N PHE A 53 -4.80 16.20 21.92
CA PHE A 53 -3.85 15.11 22.13
C PHE A 53 -2.40 15.52 21.85
N ALA A 54 -2.10 16.80 21.56
CA ALA A 54 -0.77 17.24 21.15
C ALA A 54 0.37 16.80 22.09
N GLY A 55 0.15 16.86 23.41
CA GLY A 55 1.13 16.44 24.41
C GLY A 55 1.27 14.93 24.63
N ARG A 56 0.42 14.12 23.99
CA ARG A 56 0.40 12.65 24.11
C ARG A 56 0.79 11.94 22.82
N LYS A 57 1.29 12.65 21.82
CA LYS A 57 1.67 12.06 20.52
C LYS A 57 3.13 11.65 20.51
N ASP A 58 3.39 10.41 20.10
CA ASP A 58 4.70 9.98 19.64
C ASP A 58 4.70 9.87 18.11
N GLN A 59 5.66 10.52 17.47
CA GLN A 59 5.85 10.54 16.02
C GLN A 59 7.20 9.95 15.61
N THR A 60 7.85 9.21 16.51
CA THR A 60 9.21 8.69 16.31
C THR A 60 9.24 7.17 16.21
N SER A 61 8.45 6.46 17.02
CA SER A 61 8.59 4.99 17.14
C SER A 61 7.85 4.21 16.06
N LEU A 62 6.65 4.66 15.69
CA LEU A 62 5.74 3.85 14.86
C LEU A 62 6.28 3.59 13.46
N PHE A 63 6.94 4.57 12.85
CA PHE A 63 7.46 4.42 11.49
C PHE A 63 8.52 3.33 11.40
N GLU A 64 9.48 3.32 12.32
CA GLU A 64 10.54 2.30 12.35
C GLU A 64 9.97 0.91 12.64
N ALA A 65 9.11 0.79 13.64
CA ALA A 65 8.48 -0.48 13.99
C ALA A 65 7.63 -1.04 12.83
N ALA A 66 6.82 -0.19 12.18
CA ALA A 66 6.01 -0.61 11.04
C ALA A 66 6.85 -0.93 9.80
N ALA A 67 7.94 -0.19 9.56
CA ALA A 67 8.86 -0.48 8.47
C ALA A 67 9.53 -1.85 8.66
N GLU A 68 10.04 -2.13 9.87
CA GLU A 68 10.67 -3.41 10.20
C GLU A 68 9.70 -4.58 10.06
N ALA A 69 8.47 -4.44 10.57
CA ALA A 69 7.44 -5.45 10.43
C ALA A 69 7.12 -5.77 8.95
N ARG A 70 7.20 -4.79 8.05
CA ARG A 70 6.96 -4.97 6.60
C ARG A 70 8.13 -5.60 5.86
N VAL A 71 9.33 -5.69 6.45
CA VAL A 71 10.49 -6.34 5.84
C VAL A 71 10.22 -7.83 5.70
N THR A 72 9.77 -8.47 6.77
CA THR A 72 9.49 -9.91 6.81
C THR A 72 8.02 -10.19 6.53
N LYS A 73 7.72 -10.92 5.46
CA LYS A 73 6.34 -11.17 5.01
C LYS A 73 5.74 -12.32 5.80
N SER A 74 4.51 -12.16 6.24
CA SER A 74 3.70 -13.26 6.76
C SER A 74 3.38 -14.28 5.67
N ALA A 75 2.99 -15.50 6.08
CA ALA A 75 2.59 -16.54 5.13
C ALA A 75 1.44 -16.08 4.22
N ALA A 76 0.45 -15.37 4.77
CA ALA A 76 -0.67 -14.83 4.01
C ALA A 76 -0.24 -13.80 2.97
N GLU A 77 0.69 -12.90 3.31
CA GLU A 77 1.25 -11.93 2.35
C GLU A 77 2.05 -12.62 1.26
N VAL A 78 2.80 -13.67 1.59
CA VAL A 78 3.54 -14.48 0.60
C VAL A 78 2.59 -15.12 -0.41
N GLU A 79 1.43 -15.63 0.01
CA GLU A 79 0.44 -16.17 -0.95
C GLU A 79 -0.08 -15.11 -1.92
N VAL A 80 -0.36 -13.90 -1.43
CA VAL A 80 -0.76 -12.78 -2.31
C VAL A 80 0.38 -12.43 -3.28
N LEU A 81 1.63 -12.39 -2.80
CA LEU A 81 2.79 -12.13 -3.64
C LEU A 81 3.01 -13.22 -4.70
N ARG A 82 2.78 -14.49 -4.38
CA ARG A 82 2.81 -15.60 -5.35
C ARG A 82 1.76 -15.42 -6.43
N TYR A 83 0.54 -15.06 -6.04
CA TYR A 83 -0.55 -14.82 -6.99
C TYR A 83 -0.22 -13.68 -7.97
N VAL A 84 0.18 -12.51 -7.48
CA VAL A 84 0.50 -11.36 -8.37
C VAL A 84 1.71 -11.64 -9.26
N ASN A 85 2.69 -12.42 -8.79
CA ASN A 85 3.81 -12.87 -9.62
C ASN A 85 3.33 -13.83 -10.72
N TRP A 86 2.44 -14.76 -10.40
CA TRP A 86 1.87 -15.67 -11.39
C TRP A 86 1.09 -14.91 -12.47
N VAL A 87 0.19 -14.01 -12.08
CA VAL A 87 -0.58 -13.16 -13.02
C VAL A 87 0.35 -12.33 -13.91
N SER A 88 1.34 -11.67 -13.33
CA SER A 88 2.28 -10.80 -14.07
C SER A 88 3.17 -11.61 -15.01
N SER A 89 3.59 -12.81 -14.60
CA SER A 89 4.36 -13.73 -15.43
C SER A 89 3.56 -14.22 -16.65
N MET A 90 2.27 -14.53 -16.45
CA MET A 90 1.37 -14.87 -17.55
C MET A 90 1.18 -13.68 -18.51
N ALA A 91 1.01 -12.47 -17.97
CA ALA A 91 0.92 -11.25 -18.79
C ALA A 91 2.20 -11.00 -19.62
N HIS A 92 3.38 -11.19 -19.02
CA HIS A 92 4.64 -11.12 -19.76
C HIS A 92 4.73 -12.19 -20.85
N ALA A 93 4.29 -13.41 -20.60
CA ALA A 93 4.26 -14.47 -21.61
C ALA A 93 3.35 -14.11 -22.79
N GLU A 94 2.18 -13.55 -22.54
CA GLU A 94 1.28 -13.05 -23.60
C GLU A 94 1.91 -11.91 -24.39
N VAL A 95 2.56 -10.95 -23.72
CA VAL A 95 3.31 -9.87 -24.39
C VAL A 95 4.41 -10.45 -25.30
N MET A 96 5.18 -11.42 -24.82
CA MET A 96 6.24 -12.07 -25.61
C MET A 96 5.69 -12.82 -26.83
N ARG A 97 4.51 -13.43 -26.71
CA ARG A 97 3.85 -14.14 -27.83
C ARG A 97 3.29 -13.18 -28.87
N ALA A 98 2.79 -12.02 -28.44
CA ALA A 98 2.16 -11.04 -29.32
C ALA A 98 3.18 -10.11 -30.01
N ALA A 99 4.33 -9.86 -29.39
CA ALA A 99 5.32 -8.92 -29.88
C ALA A 99 5.83 -9.29 -31.29
N THR A 100 5.66 -8.38 -32.24
CA THR A 100 6.14 -8.50 -33.62
C THR A 100 6.73 -7.18 -34.10
N PRO A 101 7.72 -7.20 -35.03
CA PRO A 101 8.20 -5.97 -35.67
C PRO A 101 7.06 -5.10 -36.22
N GLY A 102 7.16 -3.79 -36.01
CA GLY A 102 6.15 -2.81 -36.42
C GLY A 102 5.14 -2.45 -35.32
N MET A 103 5.12 -3.17 -34.19
CA MET A 103 4.36 -2.75 -33.01
C MET A 103 5.08 -1.65 -32.23
N MET A 104 4.29 -0.76 -31.64
CA MET A 104 4.76 0.27 -30.72
C MET A 104 4.78 -0.26 -29.28
N GLU A 105 5.72 0.25 -28.48
CA GLU A 105 5.92 -0.13 -27.07
C GLU A 105 4.62 -0.03 -26.23
N TYR A 106 3.84 1.03 -26.42
CA TYR A 106 2.59 1.23 -25.69
C TYR A 106 1.51 0.18 -26.01
N GLN A 107 1.59 -0.49 -27.16
CA GLN A 107 0.66 -1.56 -27.51
C GLN A 107 0.93 -2.80 -26.65
N LEU A 108 2.20 -3.07 -26.35
CA LEU A 108 2.62 -4.15 -25.46
C LEU A 108 2.29 -3.81 -23.99
N GLU A 109 2.48 -2.55 -23.58
CA GLU A 109 1.99 -2.05 -22.29
C GLU A 109 0.49 -2.27 -22.13
N SER A 110 -0.30 -1.89 -23.15
CA SER A 110 -1.77 -2.05 -23.13
C SER A 110 -2.16 -3.52 -22.98
N LEU A 111 -1.48 -4.44 -23.68
CA LEU A 111 -1.72 -5.87 -23.57
C LEU A 111 -1.39 -6.41 -22.16
N PHE A 112 -0.26 -5.98 -21.58
CA PHE A 112 0.11 -6.35 -20.22
C PHE A 112 -0.95 -5.92 -19.20
N GLN A 113 -1.40 -4.66 -19.27
CA GLN A 113 -2.43 -4.12 -18.37
C GLN A 113 -3.77 -4.83 -18.58
N HIS A 114 -4.14 -5.11 -19.82
CA HIS A 114 -5.35 -5.86 -20.14
C HIS A 114 -5.34 -7.25 -19.50
N HIS A 115 -4.23 -7.98 -19.63
CA HIS A 115 -4.12 -9.33 -19.09
C HIS A 115 -4.17 -9.34 -17.56
N THR A 116 -3.36 -8.48 -16.92
CA THR A 116 -3.29 -8.40 -15.45
C THR A 116 -4.63 -8.01 -14.83
N TYR A 117 -5.39 -7.13 -15.48
CA TYR A 117 -6.71 -6.75 -14.98
C TYR A 117 -7.78 -7.81 -15.27
N THR A 118 -7.91 -8.25 -16.52
CA THR A 118 -9.00 -9.14 -16.95
C THR A 118 -8.91 -10.52 -16.31
N HIS A 119 -7.70 -11.09 -16.24
CA HIS A 119 -7.49 -12.44 -15.71
C HIS A 119 -7.05 -12.45 -14.25
N GLY A 120 -6.36 -11.40 -13.80
CA GLY A 120 -5.81 -11.31 -12.45
C GLY A 120 -6.64 -10.49 -11.46
N GLY A 121 -7.61 -9.70 -11.93
CA GLY A 121 -8.30 -8.72 -11.10
C GLY A 121 -7.39 -7.56 -10.65
N CYS A 122 -6.18 -7.44 -11.19
CA CYS A 122 -5.20 -6.42 -10.83
C CYS A 122 -5.50 -5.12 -11.57
N ARG A 123 -6.44 -4.33 -11.06
CA ARG A 123 -6.85 -3.03 -11.66
C ARG A 123 -5.71 -2.02 -11.75
N HIS A 124 -4.81 -2.04 -10.78
CA HIS A 124 -3.71 -1.08 -10.67
C HIS A 124 -2.36 -1.77 -10.91
N GLN A 125 -1.46 -1.07 -11.59
CA GLN A 125 -0.08 -1.48 -11.75
C GLN A 125 0.77 -0.98 -10.57
N ALA A 126 1.76 -1.76 -10.15
CA ALA A 126 2.66 -1.37 -9.06
C ALA A 126 3.51 -0.14 -9.41
N TYR A 127 3.78 0.06 -10.69
CA TYR A 127 4.49 1.21 -11.27
C TYR A 127 4.15 1.32 -12.76
N THR A 128 4.49 2.44 -13.38
CA THR A 128 4.30 2.64 -14.84
C THR A 128 5.07 1.59 -15.64
N CYS A 129 4.43 0.95 -16.61
CA CYS A 129 5.08 -0.09 -17.41
C CYS A 129 6.29 0.49 -18.16
N ILE A 130 7.38 -0.27 -18.19
CA ILE A 130 8.57 0.05 -18.96
C ILE A 130 8.62 -0.93 -20.14
N CYS A 131 8.20 -0.47 -21.30
CA CYS A 131 8.24 -1.24 -22.55
C CYS A 131 9.26 -0.56 -23.46
N ALA A 132 10.43 -1.18 -23.61
CA ALA A 132 11.52 -0.62 -24.41
C ALA A 132 11.82 -1.55 -25.59
N ALA A 133 11.78 -1.00 -26.80
CA ALA A 133 12.29 -1.61 -28.01
C ALA A 133 13.54 -0.81 -28.45
N GLY A 134 14.60 -1.52 -28.83
CA GLY A 134 15.78 -0.88 -29.42
C GLY A 134 15.46 -0.10 -30.69
N ARG A 135 16.45 0.62 -31.21
CA ARG A 135 16.41 1.18 -32.57
C ARG A 135 17.14 0.28 -33.56
#